data_AF-A0AAX3V5U3-F1
#
_entry.id   AF-A0AAX3V5U3-F1
#
_cell.length_a   1.000
_cell.length_b   1.000
_cell.length_c   1.000
_cell.angle_alpha   90.00
_cell.angle_beta   90.00
_cell.angle_gamma   90.00
#
_symmetry.space_group_name_H-M   'P 1'
#
loop_
_entity.id
_entity.type
_entity.pdbx_description
1 polymer ?
#
loop_
_entity_poly.entity_id
_entity_poly.type
_entity_poly.pdbx_seq_one_letter_code
_entity_poly.pdbx_strand_id
1 'polypeptide(L)'
;MTRPDGRDVRDLLGMHSRAARFMAACFALTCVISVAYTSSDVRAVWPMVLAIIVCSTAAFTLVLSRGDPMPLGQSVLVSLTGAVTSGLVLSVVPVPVNDMTQLWMFGMSTAVFTFMCVRGRTALAWLGLGLMVLVTAIWSSTTGQGAMYGVSLTVINAGPVLMSTFFAYTIRPQARVIYELREQSTQRIASASASAAILEERDAQLDRLDLLARPLLERVASGIPLTTAERQECELLEAQLRDSLRAPGLQQTDVIDAVHAIRNRGVEVVLLDDHGMDGADPAVRDRIHASIVRELTAITRGKVTIRILPPRRTAMATMLVDTEDVRRIEFDHNGMQLLRQGEQRELGASSMSVDPTTDSAVYPE
;
A
#
# COMPACT_ATOMS: atom_id res chain seq x y z
N MET A 1 -13.53 15.59 -6.20
CA MET A 1 -13.25 14.15 -6.10
C MET A 1 -11.80 13.92 -6.53
N THR A 2 -10.86 14.04 -5.59
CA THR A 2 -9.42 14.00 -5.84
C THR A 2 -8.90 12.62 -5.42
N ARG A 3 -8.53 11.80 -6.41
CA ARG A 3 -7.86 10.51 -6.17
C ARG A 3 -6.39 10.80 -5.82
N PRO A 4 -5.89 10.39 -4.64
CA PRO A 4 -4.52 10.62 -4.24
C PRO A 4 -3.68 9.43 -4.69
N ASP A 5 -3.17 9.44 -5.92
CA ASP A 5 -2.20 8.43 -6.34
C ASP A 5 -1.12 9.10 -7.20
N GLY A 6 0.15 8.81 -6.88
CA GLY A 6 1.34 9.24 -7.61
C GLY A 6 1.41 8.65 -9.01
N ARG A 7 0.54 9.13 -9.90
CA ARG A 7 0.32 8.64 -11.26
C ARG A 7 0.29 9.81 -12.24
N ASP A 8 1.39 10.55 -12.33
CA ASP A 8 1.55 11.65 -13.27
C ASP A 8 2.74 11.35 -14.20
N VAL A 9 2.60 11.52 -15.52
CA VAL A 9 3.73 11.39 -16.48
C VAL A 9 4.90 12.32 -16.13
N ARG A 10 4.66 13.34 -15.28
CA ARG A 10 5.71 14.11 -14.61
C ARG A 10 6.70 13.29 -13.81
N ASP A 11 6.27 12.22 -13.15
CA ASP A 11 7.17 11.33 -12.39
C ASP A 11 8.04 10.50 -13.35
N LEU A 12 7.43 10.04 -14.45
CA LEU A 12 8.12 9.35 -15.56
C LEU A 12 9.18 10.23 -16.25
N LEU A 13 8.89 11.52 -16.42
CA LEU A 13 9.79 12.48 -17.07
C LEU A 13 10.70 13.23 -16.07
N GLY A 14 10.59 12.94 -14.78
CA GLY A 14 11.34 13.65 -13.74
C GLY A 14 11.03 15.15 -13.65
N MET A 15 9.84 15.60 -14.08
CA MET A 15 9.47 17.03 -14.09
C MET A 15 9.29 17.62 -12.67
N HIS A 16 9.20 16.77 -11.65
CA HIS A 16 9.26 17.17 -10.24
C HIS A 16 10.68 17.39 -9.71
N SER A 17 11.70 16.98 -10.48
CA SER A 17 13.10 17.04 -10.05
C SER A 17 13.62 18.48 -9.98
N ARG A 18 14.69 18.67 -9.19
CA ARG A 18 15.46 19.92 -9.20
C ARG A 18 16.01 20.22 -10.60
N ALA A 19 16.26 19.20 -11.42
CA ALA A 19 16.75 19.34 -12.79
C ALA A 19 15.71 19.99 -13.73
N ALA A 20 14.42 19.66 -13.60
CA ALA A 20 13.37 20.28 -14.42
C ALA A 20 13.16 21.77 -14.09
N ARG A 21 13.24 22.14 -12.81
CA ARG A 21 13.26 23.55 -12.38
C ARG A 21 14.51 24.28 -12.86
N PHE A 22 15.66 23.60 -12.85
CA PHE A 22 16.90 24.14 -13.40
C PHE A 22 16.77 24.38 -14.91
N MET A 23 16.21 23.45 -15.68
CA MET A 23 15.93 23.64 -17.11
C MET A 23 15.00 24.84 -17.38
N ALA A 24 13.94 25.03 -16.59
CA ALA A 24 13.09 26.21 -16.71
C ALA A 24 13.83 27.51 -16.38
N ALA A 25 14.72 27.49 -15.40
CA ALA A 25 15.59 28.63 -15.09
C ALA A 25 16.59 28.92 -16.22
N CYS A 26 17.20 27.89 -16.82
CA CYS A 26 18.04 28.02 -18.00
C CYS A 26 17.26 28.59 -19.19
N PHE A 27 16.03 28.14 -19.41
CA PHE A 27 15.16 28.67 -20.46
C PHE A 27 14.88 30.17 -20.25
N ALA A 28 14.53 30.58 -19.02
CA ALA A 28 14.35 31.99 -18.68
C ALA A 28 15.63 32.80 -18.89
N LEU A 29 16.80 32.24 -18.51
CA LEU A 29 18.10 32.84 -18.76
C LEU A 29 18.37 33.00 -20.26
N THR A 30 18.04 32.00 -21.08
CA THR A 30 18.15 32.09 -22.54
C THR A 30 17.26 33.21 -23.09
N CYS A 31 16.02 33.37 -22.61
CA CYS A 31 15.16 34.50 -22.98
C CYS A 31 15.85 35.85 -22.70
N VAL A 32 16.46 36.00 -21.51
CA VAL A 32 17.16 37.23 -21.12
C VAL A 32 18.37 37.48 -22.01
N ILE A 33 19.18 36.46 -22.27
CA ILE A 33 20.36 36.56 -23.14
C ILE A 33 19.94 36.96 -24.56
N SER A 34 18.91 36.32 -25.13
CA SER A 34 18.41 36.66 -26.46
C SER A 34 18.00 38.13 -26.57
N VAL A 35 17.26 38.66 -25.59
CA VAL A 35 16.89 40.08 -25.58
C VAL A 35 18.09 40.99 -25.41
N ALA A 36 19.07 40.62 -24.58
CA ALA A 36 20.29 41.42 -24.41
C ALA A 36 21.04 41.60 -25.74
N TYR A 37 21.15 40.54 -26.55
CA TYR A 37 21.73 40.61 -27.89
C TYR A 37 20.91 41.43 -28.88
N THR A 38 19.58 41.41 -28.77
CA THR A 38 18.69 42.14 -29.68
C THR A 38 18.50 43.62 -29.31
N SER A 39 18.74 43.99 -28.05
CA SER A 39 18.32 45.28 -27.47
C SER A 39 18.94 46.53 -28.11
N SER A 40 20.05 46.40 -28.84
CA SER A 40 20.71 47.54 -29.52
C SER A 40 19.93 48.11 -30.71
N ASP A 41 19.03 47.34 -31.31
CA ASP A 41 18.39 47.69 -32.59
C ASP A 41 16.89 48.03 -32.49
N VAL A 42 16.36 48.18 -31.27
CA VAL A 42 14.92 48.14 -31.01
C VAL A 42 14.41 49.49 -30.50
N ARG A 43 13.23 49.91 -30.97
CA ARG A 43 12.62 51.22 -30.61
C ARG A 43 12.26 51.35 -29.13
N ALA A 44 11.89 50.24 -28.48
CA ALA A 44 11.54 50.19 -27.07
C ALA A 44 11.81 48.81 -26.47
N VAL A 45 12.43 48.78 -25.29
CA VAL A 45 12.83 47.53 -24.61
C VAL A 45 11.70 46.91 -23.79
N TRP A 46 10.71 47.69 -23.34
CA TRP A 46 9.66 47.21 -22.43
C TRP A 46 8.80 46.06 -23.00
N PRO A 47 8.45 45.98 -24.31
CA PRO A 47 7.68 44.85 -24.83
C PRO A 47 8.49 43.55 -24.84
N MET A 48 9.83 43.66 -24.99
CA MET A 48 10.73 42.51 -24.91
C MET A 48 10.80 41.96 -23.50
N VAL A 49 10.84 42.83 -22.49
CA VAL A 49 10.79 42.42 -21.07
C VAL A 49 9.46 41.71 -20.77
N LEU A 50 8.33 42.22 -21.25
CA LEU A 50 7.05 41.53 -21.11
C LEU A 50 7.04 40.17 -21.81
N ALA A 51 7.63 40.06 -23.01
CA ALA A 51 7.72 38.79 -23.72
C ALA A 51 8.56 37.75 -22.94
N ILE A 52 9.65 38.18 -22.28
CA ILE A 52 10.43 37.31 -21.38
C ILE A 52 9.56 36.82 -20.22
N ILE A 53 8.81 37.72 -19.58
CA ILE A 53 7.95 37.37 -18.44
C ILE A 53 6.90 36.35 -18.88
N VAL A 54 6.26 36.54 -20.04
CA VAL A 54 5.24 35.63 -20.57
C VAL A 54 5.84 34.25 -20.88
N CYS A 55 6.95 34.18 -21.63
CA CYS A 55 7.64 32.91 -21.94
C CYS A 55 8.11 32.18 -20.66
N SER A 56 8.71 32.91 -19.72
CA SER A 56 9.21 32.33 -18.47
C SER A 56 8.05 31.80 -17.63
N THR A 57 6.96 32.57 -17.51
CA THR A 57 5.76 32.14 -16.79
C THR A 57 5.16 30.90 -17.42
N ALA A 58 5.12 30.81 -18.75
CA ALA A 58 4.64 29.62 -19.46
C ALA A 58 5.50 28.39 -19.17
N ALA A 59 6.83 28.53 -19.22
CA ALA A 59 7.77 27.46 -18.90
C ALA A 59 7.65 27.00 -17.44
N PHE A 60 7.56 27.92 -16.48
CA PHE A 60 7.33 27.58 -15.07
C PHE A 60 5.96 26.94 -14.84
N THR A 61 4.92 27.39 -15.54
CA THR A 61 3.58 26.79 -15.46
C THR A 61 3.60 25.35 -15.99
N LEU A 62 4.35 25.07 -17.06
CA LEU A 62 4.56 23.72 -17.57
C LEU A 62 5.32 22.82 -16.60
N VAL A 63 6.23 23.35 -15.78
CA VAL A 63 6.95 22.55 -14.78
C VAL A 63 6.15 22.38 -13.49
N LEU A 64 5.45 23.43 -13.03
CA LEU A 64 4.81 23.47 -11.71
C LEU A 64 3.38 22.92 -11.70
N SER A 65 2.63 23.03 -12.81
CA SER A 65 1.21 22.66 -12.80
C SER A 65 1.00 21.18 -12.51
N ARG A 66 0.07 20.90 -11.59
CA ARG A 66 -0.30 19.54 -11.16
C ARG A 66 -1.36 18.94 -12.07
N GLY A 67 -1.21 17.66 -12.40
CA GLY A 67 -2.20 16.89 -13.14
C GLY A 67 -1.76 16.50 -14.54
N ASP A 68 -2.26 15.35 -14.97
CA ASP A 68 -2.00 14.77 -16.28
C ASP A 68 -3.30 14.24 -16.92
N PRO A 69 -3.81 14.87 -18.00
CA PRO A 69 -3.26 16.02 -18.71
C PRO A 69 -3.37 17.33 -17.92
N MET A 70 -2.54 18.32 -18.28
CA MET A 70 -2.49 19.65 -17.65
C MET A 70 -3.89 20.31 -17.55
N PRO A 71 -4.20 21.08 -16.48
CA PRO A 71 -5.50 21.75 -16.31
C PRO A 71 -5.83 22.69 -17.46
N LEU A 72 -7.09 22.66 -17.91
CA LEU A 72 -7.52 23.31 -19.17
C LEU A 72 -7.26 24.82 -19.18
N GLY A 73 -7.56 25.52 -18.08
CA GLY A 73 -7.32 26.97 -17.99
C GLY A 73 -5.83 27.35 -18.13
N GLN A 74 -4.94 26.61 -17.49
CA GLN A 74 -3.50 26.85 -17.61
C GLN A 74 -2.99 26.47 -19.00
N SER A 75 -3.51 25.40 -19.59
CA SER A 75 -3.17 25.02 -20.96
C SER A 75 -3.58 26.07 -21.99
N VAL A 76 -4.75 26.71 -21.83
CA VAL A 76 -5.17 27.81 -22.70
C VAL A 76 -4.21 28.99 -22.58
N LEU A 77 -3.85 29.40 -21.36
CA LEU A 77 -2.88 30.48 -21.14
C LEU A 77 -1.52 30.17 -21.78
N VAL A 78 -1.02 28.94 -21.62
CA VAL A 78 0.23 28.49 -22.24
C VAL A 78 0.13 28.48 -23.76
N SER A 79 -1.02 28.08 -24.34
CA SER A 79 -1.21 28.10 -25.80
C SER A 79 -1.16 29.51 -26.39
N LEU A 80 -1.61 30.53 -25.64
CA LEU A 80 -1.58 31.93 -26.08
C LEU A 80 -0.17 32.54 -26.02
N THR A 81 0.80 31.87 -25.40
CA THR A 81 2.16 32.40 -25.18
C THR A 81 2.79 32.86 -26.49
N GLY A 82 2.79 32.01 -27.53
CA GLY A 82 3.43 32.34 -28.81
C GLY A 82 2.79 33.52 -29.55
N ALA A 83 1.47 33.63 -29.51
CA ALA A 83 0.76 34.76 -30.10
C ALA A 83 1.08 36.09 -29.38
N VAL A 84 1.05 36.07 -28.04
CA VAL A 84 1.32 37.26 -27.21
C VAL A 84 2.78 37.70 -27.36
N THR A 85 3.75 36.79 -27.26
CA THR A 85 5.16 37.16 -27.38
C THR A 85 5.53 37.61 -28.79
N SER A 86 4.93 37.02 -29.82
CA SER A 86 5.11 37.47 -31.21
C SER A 86 4.53 38.87 -31.42
N GLY A 87 3.32 39.14 -30.92
CA GLY A 87 2.72 40.49 -31.01
C GLY A 87 3.56 41.54 -30.27
N LEU A 88 4.06 41.22 -29.07
CA LEU A 88 4.91 42.11 -28.29
C LEU A 88 6.23 42.43 -29.00
N VAL A 89 6.96 41.42 -29.45
CA VAL A 89 8.29 41.64 -30.04
C VAL A 89 8.19 42.23 -31.44
N LEU A 90 7.27 41.74 -32.29
CA LEU A 90 7.09 42.27 -33.65
C LEU A 90 6.59 43.73 -33.66
N SER A 91 6.00 44.22 -32.57
CA SER A 91 5.58 45.63 -32.46
C SER A 91 6.75 46.63 -32.37
N VAL A 92 7.95 46.16 -32.00
CA VAL A 92 9.13 47.02 -31.77
C VAL A 92 10.34 46.68 -32.65
N VAL A 93 10.33 45.50 -33.29
CA VAL A 93 11.37 45.06 -34.20
C VAL A 93 11.41 45.96 -35.45
N PRO A 94 12.60 46.38 -35.91
CA PRO A 94 12.73 47.15 -37.14
C PRO A 94 12.30 46.33 -38.36
N VAL A 95 11.74 47.01 -39.35
CA VAL A 95 11.32 46.41 -40.62
C VAL A 95 12.08 47.07 -41.78
N PRO A 96 12.69 46.30 -42.69
CA PRO A 96 12.82 44.83 -42.73
C PRO A 96 13.64 44.23 -41.59
N VAL A 97 13.41 42.93 -41.30
CA VAL A 97 14.20 42.19 -40.30
C VAL A 97 15.62 42.03 -40.83
N ASN A 98 16.59 42.56 -40.10
CA ASN A 98 17.99 42.56 -40.52
C ASN A 98 18.77 41.37 -39.95
N ASP A 99 18.37 40.87 -38.78
CA ASP A 99 19.00 39.74 -38.11
C ASP A 99 17.94 38.73 -37.61
N MET A 100 18.15 37.46 -37.92
CA MET A 100 17.31 36.36 -37.44
C MET A 100 17.29 36.25 -35.91
N THR A 101 18.31 36.76 -35.20
CA THR A 101 18.31 36.79 -33.73
C THR A 101 17.17 37.64 -33.15
N GLN A 102 16.66 38.62 -33.91
CA GLN A 102 15.49 39.44 -33.53
C GLN A 102 14.21 38.60 -33.41
N LEU A 103 14.18 37.42 -34.03
CA LEU A 103 13.05 36.49 -34.07
C LEU A 103 13.14 35.37 -33.02
N TRP A 104 13.87 35.60 -31.93
CA TRP A 104 14.08 34.66 -30.82
C TRP A 104 12.77 34.11 -30.22
N MET A 105 11.68 34.90 -30.27
CA MET A 105 10.40 34.55 -29.68
C MET A 105 9.79 33.28 -30.30
N PHE A 106 10.08 33.00 -31.58
CA PHE A 106 9.58 31.80 -32.24
C PHE A 106 10.18 30.53 -31.66
N GLY A 107 11.50 30.50 -31.44
CA GLY A 107 12.17 29.34 -30.84
C GLY A 107 11.68 29.07 -29.41
N MET A 108 11.56 30.13 -28.60
CA MET A 108 11.12 30.00 -27.20
C MET A 108 9.65 29.54 -27.11
N SER A 109 8.77 30.08 -27.94
CA SER A 109 7.36 29.68 -27.98
C SER A 109 7.20 28.24 -28.49
N THR A 110 8.03 27.84 -29.45
CA THR A 110 8.05 26.47 -29.98
C THR A 110 8.46 25.46 -28.92
N ALA A 111 9.48 25.77 -28.12
CA ALA A 111 9.86 24.92 -26.99
C ALA A 111 8.72 24.78 -25.97
N VAL A 112 7.98 25.85 -25.69
CA VAL A 112 6.78 25.78 -24.83
C VAL A 112 5.73 24.83 -25.44
N PHE A 113 5.47 24.92 -26.75
CA PHE A 113 4.51 24.04 -27.43
C PHE A 113 4.96 22.58 -27.47
N THR A 114 6.26 22.30 -27.66
CA THR A 114 6.76 20.92 -27.65
C THR A 114 6.58 20.25 -26.30
N PHE A 115 6.92 20.94 -25.20
CA PHE A 115 6.66 20.43 -23.86
C PHE A 115 5.15 20.33 -23.55
N MET A 116 4.32 21.19 -24.12
CA MET A 116 2.88 21.10 -23.99
C MET A 116 2.28 19.85 -24.67
N CYS A 117 2.83 19.42 -25.81
CA CYS A 117 2.51 18.13 -26.43
C CYS A 117 2.84 16.97 -25.49
N VAL A 118 4.03 17.01 -24.88
CA VAL A 118 4.48 15.99 -23.90
C VAL A 118 3.55 15.93 -22.68
N ARG A 119 2.99 17.08 -22.24
CA ARG A 119 1.99 17.17 -21.16
C ARG A 119 0.56 16.80 -21.56
N GLY A 120 0.38 16.19 -22.74
CA GLY A 120 -0.90 15.62 -23.17
C GLY A 120 -1.92 16.60 -23.70
N ARG A 121 -1.51 17.84 -24.03
CA ARG A 121 -2.40 18.89 -24.58
C ARG A 121 -1.97 19.28 -25.99
N THR A 122 -1.67 18.30 -26.82
CA THR A 122 -1.15 18.47 -28.19
C THR A 122 -2.05 19.34 -29.07
N ALA A 123 -3.37 19.19 -29.00
CA ALA A 123 -4.30 20.01 -29.80
C ALA A 123 -4.19 21.52 -29.48
N LEU A 124 -4.01 21.86 -28.19
CA LEU A 124 -3.83 23.27 -27.79
C LEU A 124 -2.43 23.79 -28.13
N ALA A 125 -1.41 22.93 -28.16
CA ALA A 125 -0.07 23.30 -28.64
C ALA A 125 -0.10 23.68 -30.14
N TRP A 126 -0.81 22.88 -30.95
CA TRP A 126 -1.04 23.18 -32.37
C TRP A 126 -1.87 24.44 -32.58
N LEU A 127 -2.90 24.67 -31.76
CA LEU A 127 -3.66 25.92 -31.76
C LEU A 127 -2.75 27.12 -31.45
N GLY A 128 -1.89 27.01 -30.45
CA GLY A 128 -0.92 28.04 -30.10
C GLY A 128 0.07 28.35 -31.23
N LEU A 129 0.58 27.31 -31.89
CA LEU A 129 1.42 27.46 -33.09
C LEU A 129 0.66 28.16 -34.22
N GLY A 130 -0.59 27.77 -34.48
CA GLY A 130 -1.44 28.38 -35.49
C GLY A 130 -1.71 29.87 -35.22
N LEU A 131 -1.98 30.24 -33.96
CA LEU A 131 -2.14 31.64 -33.57
C LEU A 131 -0.84 32.44 -33.73
N MET A 132 0.31 31.84 -33.39
CA MET A 132 1.62 32.47 -33.62
C MET A 132 1.86 32.75 -35.12
N VAL A 133 1.59 31.77 -35.98
CA VAL A 133 1.67 31.93 -37.45
C VAL A 133 0.74 33.04 -37.93
N LEU A 134 -0.50 33.08 -37.42
CA LEU A 134 -1.49 34.09 -37.78
C LEU A 134 -1.03 35.50 -37.41
N VAL A 135 -0.53 35.71 -36.19
CA VAL A 135 -0.01 37.02 -35.74
C VAL A 135 1.15 37.47 -36.62
N THR A 136 2.10 36.58 -36.92
CA THR A 136 3.25 36.92 -37.76
C THR A 136 2.83 37.20 -39.22
N ALA A 137 1.87 36.46 -39.77
CA ALA A 137 1.34 36.70 -41.11
C ALA A 137 0.61 38.04 -41.22
N ILE A 138 -0.17 38.43 -40.20
CA ILE A 138 -0.81 39.74 -40.13
C ILE A 138 0.25 40.83 -40.09
N TRP A 139 1.24 40.71 -39.21
CA TRP A 139 2.33 41.69 -39.10
C TRP A 139 3.13 41.86 -40.40
N SER A 140 3.50 40.75 -41.06
CA SER A 140 4.28 40.83 -42.29
C SER A 140 3.46 41.43 -43.44
N SER A 141 2.14 41.19 -43.45
CA SER A 141 1.20 41.84 -44.37
C SER A 141 1.07 43.33 -44.12
N THR A 142 0.87 43.75 -42.87
CA THR A 142 0.70 45.18 -42.53
C THR A 142 1.97 46.00 -42.73
N THR A 143 3.14 45.35 -42.69
CA THR A 143 4.42 46.02 -42.88
C THR A 143 5.00 45.88 -44.30
N GLY A 144 4.17 45.45 -45.27
CA GLY A 144 4.50 45.48 -46.70
C GLY A 144 5.39 44.34 -47.20
N GLN A 145 5.74 43.36 -46.36
CA GLN A 145 6.56 42.20 -46.72
C GLN A 145 5.73 41.03 -47.28
N GLY A 146 4.39 41.10 -47.11
CA GLY A 146 3.44 40.09 -47.56
C GLY A 146 3.20 38.99 -46.53
N ALA A 147 1.97 38.46 -46.49
CA ALA A 147 1.58 37.44 -45.50
C ALA A 147 2.42 36.15 -45.60
N MET A 148 2.81 35.75 -46.82
CA MET A 148 3.58 34.52 -47.05
C MET A 148 4.97 34.57 -46.43
N TYR A 149 5.58 35.75 -46.32
CA TYR A 149 6.86 35.93 -45.63
C TYR A 149 6.74 35.62 -44.12
N GLY A 150 5.68 36.10 -43.46
CA GLY A 150 5.45 35.79 -42.05
C GLY A 150 5.16 34.30 -41.81
N VAL A 151 4.46 33.66 -42.74
CA VAL A 151 4.23 32.20 -42.71
C VAL A 151 5.53 31.43 -42.88
N SER A 152 6.40 31.81 -43.84
CA SER A 152 7.66 31.10 -44.06
C SER A 152 8.63 31.20 -42.88
N LEU A 153 8.64 32.34 -42.17
CA LEU A 153 9.42 32.51 -40.94
C LEU A 153 8.97 31.58 -39.80
N THR A 154 7.67 31.28 -39.73
CA THR A 154 7.08 30.56 -38.59
C THR A 154 6.87 29.07 -38.87
N VAL A 155 6.67 28.66 -40.12
CA VAL A 155 6.35 27.27 -40.49
C VAL A 155 7.44 26.27 -40.11
N ILE A 156 8.71 26.69 -40.09
CA ILE A 156 9.84 25.84 -39.67
C ILE A 156 9.68 25.29 -38.25
N ASN A 157 8.95 26.02 -37.39
CA ASN A 157 8.66 25.64 -36.02
C ASN A 157 7.65 24.50 -35.90
N ALA A 158 6.93 24.16 -36.97
CA ALA A 158 6.05 22.99 -37.01
C ALA A 158 6.84 21.68 -36.86
N GLY A 159 8.10 21.62 -37.32
CA GLY A 159 8.93 20.42 -37.26
C GLY A 159 9.13 19.88 -35.84
N PRO A 160 9.65 20.69 -34.89
CA PRO A 160 9.75 20.28 -33.48
C PRO A 160 8.40 19.90 -32.85
N VAL A 161 7.32 20.64 -33.17
CA VAL A 161 5.97 20.34 -32.65
C VAL A 161 5.45 19.01 -33.20
N LEU A 162 5.68 18.69 -34.47
CA LEU A 162 5.39 17.38 -35.07
C LEU A 162 6.17 16.25 -34.38
N MET A 163 7.47 16.43 -34.17
CA MET A 163 8.30 15.44 -33.49
C MET A 163 7.81 15.19 -32.05
N SER A 164 7.48 16.26 -31.32
CA SER A 164 6.91 16.15 -29.97
C SER A 164 5.51 15.52 -29.94
N THR A 165 4.72 15.75 -31.00
CA THR A 165 3.41 15.11 -31.19
C THR A 165 3.58 13.60 -31.31
N PHE A 166 4.51 13.15 -32.17
CA PHE A 166 4.83 11.73 -32.30
C PHE A 166 5.29 11.13 -30.96
N PHE A 167 6.19 11.80 -30.25
CA PHE A 167 6.63 11.35 -28.93
C PHE A 167 5.46 11.22 -27.93
N ALA A 168 4.58 12.21 -27.89
CA ALA A 168 3.43 12.25 -26.99
C ALA A 168 2.40 11.13 -27.29
N TYR A 169 2.19 10.78 -28.56
CA TYR A 169 1.22 9.75 -28.94
C TYR A 169 1.82 8.33 -28.97
N THR A 170 3.11 8.16 -29.24
CA THR A 170 3.74 6.84 -29.38
C THR A 170 4.30 6.31 -28.07
N ILE A 171 5.04 7.14 -27.32
CA ILE A 171 5.84 6.67 -26.16
C ILE A 171 5.02 6.72 -24.86
N ARG A 172 4.13 7.71 -24.73
CA ARG A 172 3.33 7.92 -23.51
C ARG A 172 2.36 6.78 -23.18
N PRO A 173 1.64 6.18 -24.15
CA PRO A 173 0.79 5.02 -23.88
C PRO A 173 1.60 3.77 -23.50
N GLN A 174 2.76 3.56 -24.16
CA GLN A 174 3.60 2.38 -23.93
C GLN A 174 4.25 2.38 -22.54
N ALA A 175 4.72 3.54 -22.07
CA ALA A 175 5.24 3.68 -20.72
C ALA A 175 4.19 3.28 -19.68
N ARG A 176 2.94 3.77 -19.82
CA ARG A 176 1.85 3.45 -18.90
C ARG A 176 1.58 1.94 -18.79
N VAL A 177 1.56 1.24 -19.92
CA VAL A 177 1.32 -0.22 -19.97
C VAL A 177 2.42 -1.00 -19.24
N ILE A 178 3.69 -0.60 -19.38
CA ILE A 178 4.82 -1.29 -18.72
C ILE A 178 4.72 -1.19 -17.19
N TYR A 179 4.28 -0.06 -16.65
CA TYR A 179 4.15 0.11 -15.20
C TYR A 179 2.91 -0.61 -14.64
N GLU A 180 1.78 -0.58 -15.36
CA GLU A 180 0.60 -1.38 -15.00
C GLU A 180 0.94 -2.89 -14.96
N LEU A 181 1.77 -3.38 -15.89
CA LEU A 181 2.25 -4.76 -15.89
C LEU A 181 3.21 -5.08 -14.73
N ARG A 182 4.09 -4.14 -14.35
CA ARG A 182 4.99 -4.33 -13.19
C ARG A 182 4.21 -4.42 -11.88
N GLU A 183 3.18 -3.61 -11.70
CA GLU A 183 2.32 -3.64 -10.51
C GLU A 183 1.54 -4.97 -10.40
N GLN A 184 1.01 -5.46 -11.52
CA GLN A 184 0.37 -6.78 -11.58
C GLN A 184 1.35 -7.92 -11.26
N SER A 185 2.61 -7.81 -11.67
CA SER A 185 3.65 -8.80 -11.35
C SER A 185 3.92 -8.86 -9.84
N THR A 186 4.04 -7.71 -9.17
CA THR A 186 4.27 -7.66 -7.72
C THR A 186 3.10 -8.25 -6.92
N GLN A 187 1.86 -7.97 -7.33
CA GLN A 187 0.67 -8.57 -6.70
C GLN A 187 0.60 -10.09 -6.92
N ARG A 188 0.96 -10.57 -8.12
CA ARG A 188 1.00 -12.00 -8.43
C ARG A 188 2.04 -12.74 -7.58
N ILE A 189 3.22 -12.16 -7.37
CA ILE A 189 4.27 -12.76 -6.52
C ILE A 189 3.76 -12.93 -5.07
N ALA A 190 3.10 -11.90 -4.51
CA ALA A 190 2.54 -11.99 -3.16
C ALA A 190 1.45 -13.07 -3.04
N SER A 191 0.56 -13.20 -4.03
CA SER A 191 -0.46 -14.26 -4.04
C SER A 191 0.14 -15.65 -4.20
N ALA A 192 1.21 -15.79 -4.99
CA ALA A 192 1.88 -17.07 -5.21
C ALA A 192 2.57 -17.56 -3.93
N SER A 193 3.19 -16.66 -3.16
CA SER A 193 3.80 -17.01 -1.87
C SER A 193 2.77 -17.49 -0.83
N ALA A 194 1.59 -16.84 -0.75
CA ALA A 194 0.53 -17.26 0.16
C ALA A 194 -0.03 -18.64 -0.22
N SER A 195 -0.25 -18.89 -1.52
CA SER A 195 -0.69 -20.21 -2.00
C SER A 195 0.36 -21.30 -1.74
N ALA A 196 1.64 -21.00 -1.93
CA ALA A 196 2.71 -21.96 -1.67
C ALA A 196 2.75 -22.40 -0.19
N ALA A 197 2.62 -21.46 0.74
CA ALA A 197 2.58 -21.78 2.18
C ALA A 197 1.37 -22.65 2.56
N ILE A 198 0.20 -22.43 1.94
CA ILE A 198 -0.99 -23.27 2.16
C ILE A 198 -0.75 -24.70 1.65
N LEU A 199 -0.13 -24.85 0.48
CA LEU A 199 0.19 -26.18 -0.05
C LEU A 199 1.21 -26.92 0.82
N GLU A 200 2.25 -26.23 1.28
CA GLU A 200 3.27 -26.80 2.15
C GLU A 200 2.69 -27.32 3.47
N GLU A 201 1.84 -26.52 4.13
CA GLU A 201 1.14 -26.94 5.35
C GLU A 201 0.21 -28.13 5.10
N ARG A 202 -0.51 -28.13 3.97
CA ARG A 202 -1.40 -29.22 3.59
C ARG A 202 -0.63 -30.52 3.36
N ASP A 203 0.52 -30.46 2.69
CA ASP A 203 1.34 -31.63 2.42
C ASP A 203 1.96 -32.16 3.72
N ALA A 204 2.43 -31.28 4.62
CA ALA A 204 2.91 -31.67 5.96
C ALA A 204 1.83 -32.37 6.81
N GLN A 205 0.58 -31.87 6.76
CA GLN A 205 -0.55 -32.50 7.46
C GLN A 205 -0.90 -33.87 6.88
N LEU A 206 -0.83 -34.03 5.56
CA LEU A 206 -1.07 -35.32 4.91
C LEU A 206 0.01 -36.34 5.26
N ASP A 207 1.29 -35.96 5.24
CA ASP A 207 2.39 -36.84 5.62
C ASP A 207 2.24 -37.31 7.07
N ARG A 208 1.85 -36.41 7.98
CA ARG A 208 1.55 -36.76 9.39
C ARG A 208 0.39 -37.74 9.50
N LEU A 209 -0.71 -37.50 8.78
CA LEU A 209 -1.86 -38.41 8.78
C LEU A 209 -1.47 -39.78 8.24
N ASP A 210 -0.63 -39.81 7.21
CA ASP A 210 -0.17 -41.03 6.58
C ASP A 210 0.66 -41.89 7.55
N LEU A 211 1.61 -41.28 8.25
CA LEU A 211 2.43 -41.96 9.25
C LEU A 211 1.61 -42.58 10.39
N LEU A 212 0.54 -41.90 10.83
CA LEU A 212 -0.28 -42.34 11.96
C LEU A 212 -1.34 -43.37 11.56
N ALA A 213 -2.03 -43.16 10.44
CA ALA A 213 -3.22 -43.94 10.09
C ALA A 213 -2.94 -45.12 9.13
N ARG A 214 -1.93 -45.00 8.26
CA ARG A 214 -1.64 -46.02 7.23
C ARG A 214 -1.45 -47.43 7.81
N PRO A 215 -0.67 -47.65 8.89
CA PRO A 215 -0.41 -49.01 9.37
C PRO A 215 -1.69 -49.75 9.80
N LEU A 216 -2.58 -49.09 10.54
CA LEU A 216 -3.85 -49.68 10.97
C LEU A 216 -4.84 -49.85 9.82
N LEU A 217 -4.87 -48.91 8.86
CA LEU A 217 -5.71 -49.04 7.66
C LEU A 217 -5.26 -50.20 6.76
N GLU A 218 -3.96 -50.40 6.59
CA GLU A 218 -3.41 -51.56 5.87
C GLU A 218 -3.72 -52.87 6.62
N ARG A 219 -3.69 -52.84 7.96
CA ARG A 219 -4.08 -53.99 8.78
C ARG A 219 -5.55 -54.34 8.59
N VAL A 220 -6.45 -53.35 8.59
CA VAL A 220 -7.88 -53.56 8.30
C VAL A 220 -8.09 -54.07 6.87
N ALA A 221 -7.35 -53.52 5.91
CA ALA A 221 -7.42 -53.92 4.50
C ALA A 221 -6.97 -55.38 4.26
N SER A 222 -6.17 -55.96 5.16
CA SER A 222 -5.75 -57.37 5.08
C SER A 222 -6.90 -58.37 5.19
N GLY A 223 -8.08 -57.94 5.66
CA GLY A 223 -9.27 -58.79 5.78
C GLY A 223 -9.25 -59.78 6.95
N ILE A 224 -8.19 -59.77 7.77
CA ILE A 224 -8.08 -60.59 8.98
C ILE A 224 -8.87 -59.92 10.12
N PRO A 225 -9.71 -60.65 10.89
CA PRO A 225 -10.44 -60.07 12.01
C PRO A 225 -9.51 -59.44 13.05
N LEU A 226 -9.78 -58.18 13.41
CA LEU A 226 -9.03 -57.47 14.43
C LEU A 226 -9.22 -58.11 15.81
N THR A 227 -8.10 -58.29 16.49
CA THR A 227 -8.04 -58.64 17.91
C THR A 227 -8.66 -57.53 18.79
N THR A 228 -8.98 -57.85 20.04
CA THR A 228 -9.48 -56.86 20.99
C THR A 228 -8.50 -55.71 21.24
N ALA A 229 -7.19 -56.01 21.24
CA ALA A 229 -6.14 -55.01 21.37
C ALA A 229 -6.06 -54.07 20.16
N GLU A 230 -6.09 -54.60 18.94
CA GLU A 230 -6.10 -53.78 17.71
C GLU A 230 -7.38 -52.92 17.60
N ARG A 231 -8.53 -53.41 18.08
CA ARG A 231 -9.75 -52.60 18.15
C ARG A 231 -9.61 -51.41 19.10
N GLN A 232 -9.03 -51.64 20.27
CA GLN A 232 -8.75 -50.57 21.22
C GLN A 232 -7.76 -49.55 20.65
N GLU A 233 -6.74 -50.01 19.93
CA GLU A 233 -5.78 -49.14 19.24
C GLU A 233 -6.45 -48.26 18.17
N CYS A 234 -7.37 -48.83 17.39
CA CYS A 234 -8.18 -48.07 16.43
C CYS A 234 -9.07 -47.01 17.10
N GLU A 235 -9.72 -47.33 18.22
CA GLU A 235 -10.55 -46.38 18.99
C GLU A 235 -9.71 -45.23 19.56
N LEU A 236 -8.50 -45.53 20.05
CA LEU A 236 -7.58 -44.51 20.56
C LEU A 236 -7.04 -43.60 19.46
N LEU A 237 -6.69 -44.18 18.30
CA LEU A 237 -6.22 -43.41 17.13
C LEU A 237 -7.34 -42.50 16.59
N GLU A 238 -8.58 -43.00 16.47
CA GLU A 238 -9.73 -42.20 16.03
C GLU A 238 -9.97 -41.01 16.99
N ALA A 239 -9.95 -41.26 18.29
CA ALA A 239 -10.06 -40.21 19.29
C ALA A 239 -8.93 -39.17 19.17
N GLN A 240 -7.69 -39.61 18.96
CA GLN A 240 -6.54 -38.72 18.76
C GLN A 240 -6.69 -37.85 17.51
N LEU A 241 -7.09 -38.43 16.38
CA LEU A 241 -7.31 -37.70 15.12
C LEU A 241 -8.47 -36.71 15.23
N ARG A 242 -9.53 -37.06 15.95
CA ARG A 242 -10.65 -36.13 16.19
C ARG A 242 -10.23 -34.96 17.08
N ASP A 243 -9.41 -35.22 18.07
CA ASP A 243 -8.90 -34.18 18.96
C ASP A 243 -7.90 -33.26 18.28
N SER A 244 -7.11 -33.77 17.32
CA SER A 244 -6.20 -32.91 16.55
C SER A 244 -6.92 -31.86 15.71
N LEU A 245 -8.14 -32.17 15.27
CA LEU A 245 -9.02 -31.23 14.60
C LEU A 245 -9.77 -30.31 15.58
N ARG A 246 -10.22 -30.84 16.72
CA ARG A 246 -11.03 -30.09 17.69
C ARG A 246 -10.23 -29.19 18.63
N ALA A 247 -8.98 -29.54 18.89
CA ALA A 247 -8.11 -28.81 19.80
C ALA A 247 -6.66 -28.71 19.29
N PRO A 248 -6.41 -27.90 18.23
CA PRO A 248 -5.08 -27.74 17.64
C PRO A 248 -4.05 -27.19 18.64
N GLY A 249 -4.46 -26.27 19.51
CA GLY A 249 -3.63 -25.67 20.54
C GLY A 249 -3.23 -26.63 21.65
N LEU A 250 -3.75 -27.86 21.71
CA LEU A 250 -3.37 -28.91 22.67
C LEU A 250 -2.59 -30.07 22.03
N GLN A 251 -2.09 -29.89 20.80
CA GLN A 251 -1.39 -30.94 20.03
C GLN A 251 0.11 -31.06 20.32
N GLN A 252 0.60 -30.53 21.45
CA GLN A 252 1.99 -30.71 21.87
C GLN A 252 2.23 -32.15 22.32
N THR A 253 3.36 -32.74 21.91
CA THR A 253 3.68 -34.17 22.09
C THR A 253 3.46 -34.64 23.53
N ASP A 254 3.95 -33.90 24.53
CA ASP A 254 3.83 -34.26 25.94
C ASP A 254 2.36 -34.34 26.41
N VAL A 255 1.50 -33.46 25.89
CA VAL A 255 0.07 -33.44 26.21
C VAL A 255 -0.63 -34.63 25.56
N ILE A 256 -0.31 -34.91 24.29
CA ILE A 256 -0.85 -36.06 23.56
C ILE A 256 -0.49 -37.36 24.30
N ASP A 257 0.76 -37.53 24.70
CA ASP A 257 1.24 -38.71 25.41
C ASP A 257 0.56 -38.87 26.77
N ALA A 258 0.40 -37.78 27.52
CA ALA A 258 -0.31 -37.79 28.80
C ALA A 258 -1.80 -38.16 28.64
N VAL A 259 -2.47 -37.60 27.64
CA VAL A 259 -3.88 -37.92 27.32
C VAL A 259 -4.01 -39.39 26.89
N HIS A 260 -3.10 -39.88 26.05
CA HIS A 260 -3.10 -41.27 25.62
C HIS A 260 -2.89 -42.23 26.80
N ALA A 261 -1.96 -41.91 27.71
CA ALA A 261 -1.69 -42.71 28.89
C ALA A 261 -2.89 -42.83 29.83
N ILE A 262 -3.67 -41.76 30.05
CA ILE A 262 -4.86 -41.83 30.90
C ILE A 262 -6.07 -42.47 30.20
N ARG A 263 -6.22 -42.31 28.88
CA ARG A 263 -7.24 -43.02 28.09
C ARG A 263 -7.02 -44.53 28.12
N ASN A 264 -5.76 -44.97 28.05
CA ASN A 264 -5.40 -46.37 28.23
C ASN A 264 -5.78 -46.94 29.60
N ARG A 265 -5.92 -46.08 30.62
CA ARG A 265 -6.42 -46.46 31.96
C ARG A 265 -7.96 -46.43 32.07
N GLY A 266 -8.67 -46.04 31.01
CA GLY A 266 -10.13 -45.96 30.95
C GLY A 266 -10.72 -44.61 31.36
N VAL A 267 -9.92 -43.54 31.42
CA VAL A 267 -10.40 -42.17 31.72
C VAL A 267 -10.98 -41.53 30.44
N GLU A 268 -12.18 -40.96 30.52
CA GLU A 268 -12.76 -40.20 29.40
C GLU A 268 -12.11 -38.82 29.32
N VAL A 269 -11.58 -38.43 28.16
CA VAL A 269 -10.94 -37.12 27.96
C VAL A 269 -11.60 -36.38 26.82
N VAL A 270 -12.00 -35.12 27.06
CA VAL A 270 -12.57 -34.20 26.07
C VAL A 270 -11.67 -32.99 25.94
N LEU A 271 -11.22 -32.72 24.71
CA LEU A 271 -10.37 -31.57 24.38
C LEU A 271 -11.16 -30.57 23.52
N LEU A 272 -11.05 -29.28 23.86
CA LEU A 272 -11.73 -28.18 23.19
C LEU A 272 -10.78 -27.00 23.03
N ASP A 273 -10.83 -26.35 21.88
CA ASP A 273 -10.04 -25.14 21.62
C ASP A 273 -10.88 -24.07 20.93
N ASP A 274 -11.00 -22.93 21.60
CA ASP A 274 -11.64 -21.72 21.07
C ASP A 274 -10.59 -20.63 20.70
N HIS A 275 -9.33 -21.03 20.43
CA HIS A 275 -8.26 -20.19 19.89
C HIS A 275 -7.72 -19.07 20.80
N GLY A 276 -7.98 -19.10 22.11
CA GLY A 276 -7.46 -18.08 23.03
C GLY A 276 -5.95 -18.09 23.22
N MET A 277 -5.28 -19.17 22.82
CA MET A 277 -3.82 -19.34 22.97
C MET A 277 -3.02 -18.91 21.73
N ASP A 278 -3.65 -18.69 20.58
CA ASP A 278 -2.98 -18.46 19.28
C ASP A 278 -2.06 -17.22 19.27
N GLY A 279 -2.33 -16.22 20.11
CA GLY A 279 -1.52 -15.02 20.28
C GLY A 279 -0.58 -15.03 21.49
N ALA A 280 -0.58 -16.10 22.29
CA ALA A 280 0.24 -16.18 23.51
C ALA A 280 1.71 -16.44 23.20
N ASP A 281 2.60 -15.89 24.04
CA ASP A 281 4.05 -16.14 24.00
C ASP A 281 4.33 -17.65 24.15
N PRO A 282 5.23 -18.24 23.35
CA PRO A 282 5.64 -19.64 23.47
C PRO A 282 5.92 -20.10 24.91
N ALA A 283 6.59 -19.26 25.72
CA ALA A 283 6.92 -19.62 27.10
C ALA A 283 5.68 -19.76 28.00
N VAL A 284 4.60 -19.02 27.71
CA VAL A 284 3.32 -19.14 28.42
C VAL A 284 2.63 -20.45 28.03
N ARG A 285 2.63 -20.79 26.73
CA ARG A 285 2.03 -22.04 26.22
C ARG A 285 2.69 -23.25 26.88
N ASP A 286 4.02 -23.29 26.87
CA ASP A 286 4.79 -24.38 27.48
C ASP A 286 4.46 -24.55 28.98
N ARG A 287 4.30 -23.45 29.74
CA ARG A 287 3.89 -23.53 31.16
C ARG A 287 2.51 -24.13 31.34
N ILE A 288 1.56 -23.80 30.48
CA ILE A 288 0.20 -24.35 30.53
C ILE A 288 0.23 -25.83 30.15
N HIS A 289 0.93 -26.20 29.09
CA HIS A 289 1.09 -27.60 28.68
C HIS A 289 1.74 -28.43 29.79
N ALA A 290 2.84 -27.96 30.38
CA ALA A 290 3.48 -28.64 31.50
C ALA A 290 2.56 -28.78 32.73
N SER A 291 1.76 -27.76 33.01
CA SER A 291 0.79 -27.81 34.12
C SER A 291 -0.35 -28.79 33.83
N ILE A 292 -0.85 -28.82 32.59
CA ILE A 292 -1.83 -29.80 32.13
C ILE A 292 -1.29 -31.22 32.29
N VAL A 293 -0.08 -31.50 31.79
CA VAL A 293 0.55 -32.83 31.86
C VAL A 293 0.70 -33.30 33.31
N ARG A 294 1.15 -32.41 34.20
CA ARG A 294 1.27 -32.69 35.63
C ARG A 294 -0.06 -33.07 36.27
N GLU A 295 -1.13 -32.34 35.96
CA GLU A 295 -2.47 -32.65 36.48
C GLU A 295 -3.00 -33.97 35.92
N LEU A 296 -2.83 -34.23 34.62
CA LEU A 296 -3.27 -35.47 33.98
C LEU A 296 -2.59 -36.71 34.58
N THR A 297 -1.30 -36.59 34.92
CA THR A 297 -0.52 -37.72 35.46
C THR A 297 -1.06 -38.22 36.81
N ALA A 298 -1.68 -37.33 37.60
CA ALA A 298 -2.27 -37.66 38.89
C ALA A 298 -3.64 -38.35 38.80
N ILE A 299 -4.27 -38.35 37.62
CA ILE A 299 -5.63 -38.86 37.43
C ILE A 299 -5.59 -40.35 37.10
N THR A 300 -6.41 -41.12 37.82
CA THR A 300 -6.48 -42.58 37.67
C THR A 300 -7.82 -43.07 37.14
N ARG A 301 -8.91 -42.33 37.36
CA ARG A 301 -10.30 -42.69 36.98
C ARG A 301 -11.12 -41.42 36.75
N GLY A 302 -12.26 -41.53 36.08
CA GLY A 302 -13.24 -40.44 35.89
C GLY A 302 -13.22 -39.82 34.49
N LYS A 303 -13.61 -38.54 34.41
CA LYS A 303 -13.70 -37.76 33.17
C LYS A 303 -12.93 -36.44 33.29
N VAL A 304 -12.22 -36.07 32.24
CA VAL A 304 -11.44 -34.83 32.16
C VAL A 304 -11.85 -34.02 30.95
N THR A 305 -12.13 -32.73 31.13
CA THR A 305 -12.39 -31.79 30.03
C THR A 305 -11.37 -30.67 30.07
N ILE A 306 -10.57 -30.53 29.01
CA ILE A 306 -9.62 -29.43 28.86
C ILE A 306 -10.14 -28.52 27.76
N ARG A 307 -10.25 -27.22 28.07
CA ARG A 307 -10.75 -26.21 27.15
C ARG A 307 -9.82 -25.00 27.12
N ILE A 308 -9.30 -24.67 25.94
CA ILE A 308 -8.74 -23.35 25.68
C ILE A 308 -9.92 -22.42 25.42
N LEU A 309 -9.99 -21.31 26.16
CA LEU A 309 -11.10 -20.37 26.10
C LEU A 309 -10.96 -19.39 24.94
N PRO A 310 -12.04 -18.70 24.53
CA PRO A 310 -11.94 -17.64 23.55
C PRO A 310 -11.00 -16.51 24.00
N PRO A 311 -10.35 -15.80 23.06
CA PRO A 311 -9.51 -14.67 23.39
C PRO A 311 -10.28 -13.62 24.21
N ARG A 312 -9.57 -12.92 25.12
CA ARG A 312 -10.10 -11.89 26.05
C ARG A 312 -10.92 -12.40 27.25
N ARG A 313 -10.96 -13.70 27.52
CA ARG A 313 -11.43 -14.24 28.81
C ARG A 313 -10.36 -14.04 29.89
N THR A 314 -10.76 -13.96 31.16
CA THR A 314 -9.84 -13.79 32.30
C THR A 314 -8.89 -14.97 32.45
N ALA A 315 -9.40 -16.19 32.22
CA ALA A 315 -8.61 -17.41 32.10
C ALA A 315 -8.39 -17.73 30.60
N MET A 316 -7.20 -18.23 30.29
CA MET A 316 -6.80 -18.68 28.95
C MET A 316 -7.15 -20.16 28.71
N ALA A 317 -7.03 -21.01 29.72
CA ALA A 317 -7.41 -22.42 29.63
C ALA A 317 -8.08 -22.90 30.92
N THR A 318 -8.95 -23.90 30.82
CA THR A 318 -9.58 -24.56 31.96
C THR A 318 -9.47 -26.06 31.84
N MET A 319 -9.26 -26.73 32.97
CA MET A 319 -9.35 -28.17 33.10
C MET A 319 -10.41 -28.50 34.15
N LEU A 320 -11.43 -29.25 33.76
CA LEU A 320 -12.45 -29.81 34.63
C LEU A 320 -12.15 -31.29 34.83
N VAL A 321 -11.96 -31.70 36.07
CA VAL A 321 -11.73 -33.08 36.48
C VAL A 321 -12.94 -33.54 37.27
N ASP A 322 -13.63 -34.54 36.74
CA ASP A 322 -14.86 -35.11 37.28
C ASP A 322 -14.58 -36.55 37.73
N THR A 323 -14.33 -36.72 39.03
CA THR A 323 -14.08 -38.01 39.68
C THR A 323 -15.13 -38.28 40.77
N GLU A 324 -14.74 -38.40 42.03
CA GLU A 324 -15.66 -38.40 43.18
C GLU A 324 -16.01 -36.96 43.59
N ASP A 325 -15.08 -36.03 43.41
CA ASP A 325 -15.26 -34.59 43.59
C ASP A 325 -14.98 -33.84 42.28
N VAL A 326 -15.84 -32.88 41.93
CA VAL A 326 -15.66 -32.07 40.72
C VAL A 326 -14.66 -30.94 41.00
N ARG A 327 -13.47 -31.02 40.41
CA ARG A 327 -12.42 -30.00 40.52
C ARG A 327 -12.27 -29.22 39.21
N ARG A 328 -12.31 -27.89 39.29
CA ARG A 328 -12.02 -27.00 38.16
C ARG A 328 -10.72 -26.25 38.40
N ILE A 329 -9.83 -26.32 37.42
CA ILE A 329 -8.54 -25.66 37.36
C ILE A 329 -8.62 -24.62 36.24
N GLU A 330 -8.21 -23.39 36.51
CA GLU A 330 -8.16 -22.32 35.51
C GLU A 330 -6.74 -21.80 35.40
N PHE A 331 -6.29 -21.52 34.18
CA PHE A 331 -4.97 -20.97 33.88
C PHE A 331 -5.14 -19.56 33.33
N ASP A 332 -4.37 -18.60 33.84
CA ASP A 332 -4.37 -17.22 33.34
C ASP A 332 -3.50 -17.03 32.09
N HIS A 333 -3.40 -15.80 31.60
CA HIS A 333 -2.56 -15.42 30.46
C HIS A 333 -1.05 -15.44 30.75
N ASN A 334 -0.65 -15.64 32.01
CA ASN A 334 0.74 -15.83 32.40
C ASN A 334 1.10 -17.33 32.52
N GLY A 335 0.12 -18.22 32.35
CA GLY A 335 0.28 -19.67 32.50
C GLY A 335 0.28 -20.13 33.95
N MET A 336 -0.24 -19.29 34.87
CA MET A 336 -0.37 -19.59 36.29
C MET A 336 -1.77 -20.08 36.61
N GLN A 337 -1.87 -21.01 37.55
CA GLN A 337 -3.15 -21.51 38.04
C GLN A 337 -3.85 -20.44 38.90
N LEU A 338 -5.10 -20.12 38.56
CA LEU A 338 -5.94 -19.26 39.38
C LEU A 338 -6.43 -20.06 40.58
N LEU A 339 -5.94 -19.76 41.78
CA LEU A 339 -6.42 -20.33 43.04
C LEU A 339 -7.83 -19.79 43.33
N ARG A 340 -8.81 -20.67 43.57
CA ARG A 340 -10.17 -20.25 43.92
C ARG A 340 -10.21 -19.79 45.38
N GLN A 341 -10.67 -18.56 45.61
CA GLN A 341 -11.10 -18.03 46.91
C GLN A 341 -12.23 -18.91 47.49
N GLY A 342 -11.87 -19.88 48.33
CA GLY A 342 -12.82 -20.73 49.08
C GLY A 342 -12.58 -20.77 50.60
N GLU A 343 -11.39 -20.38 51.08
CA GLU A 343 -11.01 -20.57 52.50
C GLU A 343 -11.01 -19.28 53.35
N GLN A 344 -11.31 -18.11 52.79
CA GLN A 344 -11.21 -16.84 53.54
C GLN A 344 -12.42 -16.45 54.39
N ARG A 345 -13.52 -17.23 54.38
CA ARG A 345 -14.76 -16.88 55.12
C ARG A 345 -14.77 -17.24 56.60
N GLU A 346 -13.82 -18.03 57.11
CA GLU A 346 -13.82 -18.45 58.53
C GLU A 346 -12.98 -17.57 59.47
N LEU A 347 -12.13 -16.66 58.96
CA LEU A 347 -11.28 -15.80 59.79
C LEU A 347 -11.82 -14.37 59.98
N GLY A 348 -12.94 -14.00 59.33
CA GLY A 348 -13.49 -12.65 59.35
C GLY A 348 -14.55 -12.37 60.42
N ALA A 349 -14.99 -13.38 61.17
CA ALA A 349 -16.09 -13.25 62.14
C ALA A 349 -15.59 -13.14 63.59
N SER A 350 -14.64 -12.25 63.87
CA SER A 350 -14.42 -11.80 65.25
C SER A 350 -13.61 -10.49 65.29
N SER A 351 -14.28 -9.37 65.10
CA SER A 351 -14.12 -8.21 66.00
C SER A 351 -15.09 -7.11 65.58
N MET A 352 -15.98 -6.87 66.53
CA MET A 352 -17.06 -5.91 66.59
C MET A 352 -16.53 -4.53 66.99
N SER A 353 -17.36 -3.51 66.73
CA SER A 353 -17.48 -2.24 67.49
C SER A 353 -16.58 -1.08 66.98
N VAL A 354 -16.98 0.18 66.81
CA VAL A 354 -18.18 1.00 67.14
C VAL A 354 -18.05 2.31 66.32
N ASP A 355 -19.12 2.69 65.60
CA ASP A 355 -19.85 3.98 65.51
C ASP A 355 -19.13 5.39 65.49
N PRO A 356 -19.83 6.51 65.18
CA PRO A 356 -19.43 7.45 64.12
C PRO A 356 -19.34 8.92 64.59
N THR A 357 -18.77 9.83 63.79
CA THR A 357 -19.07 11.28 63.84
C THR A 357 -18.51 11.93 62.59
N THR A 358 -19.36 12.51 61.73
CA THR A 358 -19.59 13.97 61.57
C THR A 358 -18.31 14.75 61.29
N ASP A 359 -18.13 15.33 60.09
CA ASP A 359 -18.54 16.72 59.85
C ASP A 359 -18.30 17.14 58.39
N SER A 360 -19.18 18.03 57.98
CA SER A 360 -19.29 18.85 56.78
C SER A 360 -18.03 19.63 56.37
N ALA A 361 -17.91 19.93 55.06
CA ALA A 361 -17.65 21.28 54.51
C ALA A 361 -17.27 21.20 53.01
N VAL A 362 -18.12 21.72 52.11
CA VAL A 362 -17.92 22.98 51.34
C VAL A 362 -17.34 22.75 49.92
N TYR A 363 -18.24 22.85 48.94
CA TYR A 363 -18.03 23.32 47.55
C TYR A 363 -18.06 24.88 47.53
N PRO A 364 -17.84 25.61 46.41
CA PRO A 364 -17.20 25.29 45.12
C PRO A 364 -16.19 26.39 44.65
N GLU A 365 -15.43 26.13 43.58
CA GLU A 365 -15.54 26.75 42.25
C GLU A 365 -14.82 25.89 41.20
#